data_AF-A0A673TE72-F1
#
_entry.id   AF-A0A673TE72-F1
#
_cell.length_a   1.000
_cell.length_b   1.000
_cell.length_c   1.000
_cell.angle_alpha   90.00
_cell.angle_beta   90.00
_cell.angle_gamma   90.00
#
_symmetry.space_group_name_H-M   'P 1'
#
loop_
_entity.id
_entity.type
_entity.pdbx_description
1 polymer ?
#
loop_
_entity_poly.entity_id
_entity_poly.type
_entity_poly.pdbx_seq_one_letter_code
_entity_poly.pdbx_strand_id
1 'polypeptide(L)'
;MKETIMNQEKLTKLQAQVRIGGKVNTFTNQGTVIHFNNPKVQASLVVNTFTITGHAETKQLTEMLPSILNQLGADICTFKKKDLE
;
A
#
# COMPACT_ATOMS: atom_id res chain seq x y z
N MET A 1 38.57 17.01 10.90
CA MET A 1 37.30 16.49 10.35
C MET A 1 37.26 15.01 10.65
N LYS A 2 36.24 14.50 11.36
CA LYS A 2 36.08 13.04 11.55
C LYS A 2 35.40 12.50 10.30
N GLU A 3 36.11 11.70 9.50
CA GLU A 3 35.49 10.94 8.41
C GLU A 3 34.44 10.00 9.01
N THR A 4 33.21 10.12 8.51
CA THR A 4 32.14 9.20 8.88
C THR A 4 32.31 7.96 8.01
N ILE A 5 32.88 6.89 8.58
CA ILE A 5 32.95 5.59 7.90
C ILE A 5 31.50 5.09 7.77
N MET A 6 30.99 5.10 6.54
CA MET A 6 29.67 4.60 6.21
C MET A 6 29.64 3.09 6.49
N ASN A 7 28.77 2.65 7.41
CA ASN A 7 28.63 1.24 7.76
C ASN A 7 27.85 0.50 6.65
N GLN A 8 28.54 -0.38 5.92
CA GLN A 8 27.99 -1.16 4.82
C GLN A 8 26.81 -2.07 5.23
N GLU A 9 26.80 -2.61 6.45
CA GLU A 9 25.71 -3.45 6.96
C GLU A 9 24.41 -2.65 7.14
N LYS A 10 24.53 -1.39 7.59
CA LYS A 10 23.37 -0.50 7.74
C LYS A 10 22.79 -0.11 6.38
N LEU A 11 23.63 0.04 5.36
CA LEU A 11 23.19 0.38 4.00
C LEU A 11 22.47 -0.80 3.33
N THR A 12 22.96 -2.03 3.51
CA THR A 12 22.30 -3.23 2.96
C THR A 12 20.90 -3.44 3.53
N LYS A 13 20.66 -3.06 4.79
CA LYS A 13 19.33 -3.11 5.41
C LYS A 13 18.30 -2.19 4.74
N LEU A 14 18.74 -1.17 3.99
CA LEU A 14 17.86 -0.27 3.25
C LEU A 14 17.57 -0.74 1.82
N GLN A 15 18.06 -1.92 1.40
CA GLN A 15 17.77 -2.43 0.06
C GLN A 15 16.26 -2.58 -0.15
N ALA A 16 15.75 -1.87 -1.16
CA ALA A 16 14.35 -1.94 -1.57
C ALA A 16 14.20 -2.95 -2.71
N GLN A 17 13.30 -3.92 -2.55
CA GLN A 17 12.89 -4.81 -3.62
C GLN A 17 11.89 -4.08 -4.51
N VAL A 18 12.12 -4.09 -5.82
CA VAL A 18 11.23 -3.46 -6.80
C VAL A 18 10.33 -4.51 -7.41
N ARG A 19 9.02 -4.30 -7.35
CA ARG A 19 8.00 -5.09 -8.04
C ARG A 19 7.25 -4.19 -9.01
N ILE A 20 7.08 -4.66 -10.24
CA ILE A 20 6.32 -3.96 -11.29
C ILE A 20 5.06 -4.77 -11.59
N GLY A 21 3.91 -4.10 -11.72
CA GLY A 21 2.64 -4.72 -12.11
C GLY A 21 1.79 -5.17 -10.92
N GLY A 22 0.59 -5.69 -11.22
CA GLY A 22 -0.43 -6.01 -10.22
C GLY A 22 -1.34 -4.82 -9.89
N LYS A 23 -1.99 -4.86 -8.73
CA LYS A 23 -2.89 -3.81 -8.24
C LYS A 23 -2.54 -3.48 -6.80
N VAL A 24 -2.60 -2.21 -6.43
CA VAL A 24 -2.50 -1.77 -5.05
C VAL A 24 -3.74 -0.97 -4.71
N ASN A 25 -4.36 -1.28 -3.59
CA ASN A 25 -5.54 -0.58 -3.08
C ASN A 25 -5.21 -0.03 -1.70
N THR A 26 -5.42 1.27 -1.50
CA THR A 26 -5.34 1.90 -0.19
C THR A 26 -6.76 2.26 0.24
N PHE A 27 -7.23 1.57 1.29
CA PHE A 27 -8.54 1.82 1.87
C PHE A 27 -8.49 3.03 2.81
N THR A 28 -9.42 3.95 2.64
CA THR A 28 -9.57 5.10 3.52
C THR A 28 -10.71 4.85 4.52
N ASN A 29 -10.72 5.61 5.61
CA ASN A 29 -11.81 5.58 6.58
C ASN A 29 -13.08 6.31 6.10
N GLN A 30 -13.06 6.93 4.92
CA GLN A 30 -14.19 7.67 4.33
C GLN A 30 -15.01 6.81 3.36
N GLY A 31 -14.79 5.48 3.34
CA GLY A 31 -15.45 4.58 2.40
C GLY A 31 -14.94 4.69 0.96
N THR A 32 -13.76 5.31 0.77
CA THR A 32 -13.12 5.43 -0.55
C THR A 32 -11.88 4.55 -0.65
N VAL A 33 -11.50 4.23 -1.88
CA VAL A 33 -10.31 3.43 -2.20
C VAL A 33 -9.46 4.21 -3.17
N ILE A 34 -8.18 4.39 -2.84
CA ILE A 34 -7.17 4.86 -3.79
C ILE A 34 -6.65 3.63 -4.53
N HIS A 35 -7.00 3.53 -5.81
CA HIS A 35 -6.71 2.41 -6.68
C HIS A 35 -5.51 2.72 -7.59
N PHE A 36 -4.52 1.84 -7.57
CA PHE A 36 -3.39 1.86 -8.49
C PHE A 36 -3.44 0.62 -9.38
N ASN A 37 -3.50 0.85 -10.69
CA ASN A 37 -3.39 -0.22 -11.68
C ASN A 37 -1.96 -0.27 -12.24
N ASN A 38 -1.33 -1.44 -12.14
CA ASN A 38 0.06 -1.68 -12.56
C ASN A 38 1.10 -0.68 -11.99
N PRO A 39 1.10 -0.36 -10.68
CA PRO A 39 2.10 0.54 -10.13
C PRO A 39 3.51 -0.07 -10.12
N LYS A 40 4.50 0.80 -10.00
CA LYS A 40 5.84 0.45 -9.53
C LYS A 40 5.84 0.50 -8.00
N VAL A 41 6.17 -0.62 -7.36
CA VAL A 41 6.26 -0.73 -5.91
C VAL A 41 7.71 -0.98 -5.53
N GLN A 42 8.23 -0.16 -4.62
CA GLN A 42 9.51 -0.40 -3.96
C GLN A 42 9.23 -0.68 -2.49
N ALA A 43 9.73 -1.80 -1.98
CA ALA A 43 9.48 -2.22 -0.62
C ALA A 43 10.80 -2.50 0.09
N SER A 44 11.01 -1.86 1.24
CA SER A 44 12.04 -2.29 2.17
C SER A 44 11.36 -2.94 3.37
N LEU A 45 11.44 -4.28 3.41
CA LEU A 45 10.81 -5.09 4.45
C LEU A 45 11.49 -4.88 5.82
N VAL A 46 12.77 -4.52 5.82
CA VAL A 46 13.56 -4.31 7.05
C VAL A 46 13.09 -3.08 7.82
N VAL A 47 12.60 -2.06 7.11
CA VAL A 47 12.07 -0.82 7.69
C VAL A 47 10.57 -0.65 7.45
N ASN A 48 9.88 -1.72 7.08
CA ASN A 48 8.43 -1.77 6.85
C ASN A 48 7.90 -0.63 5.97
N THR A 49 8.70 -0.18 4.99
CA THR A 49 8.39 1.00 4.17
C THR A 49 8.10 0.57 2.74
N PHE A 50 6.96 1.02 2.23
CA PHE A 50 6.52 0.79 0.85
C PHE A 50 6.39 2.13 0.14
N THR A 51 7.01 2.25 -1.03
CA THR A 51 6.84 3.37 -1.96
C THR A 51 6.07 2.86 -3.16
N ILE A 52 4.93 3.48 -3.46
CA ILE A 52 4.07 3.13 -4.59
C ILE A 52 4.08 4.32 -5.54
N THR A 53 4.37 4.07 -6.82
CA THR A 53 4.40 5.11 -7.85
C THR A 53 3.62 4.63 -9.06
N GLY A 54 2.69 5.45 -9.54
CA GLY A 54 1.82 5.14 -10.67
C GLY A 54 0.59 6.04 -10.70
N HIS A 55 -0.27 5.82 -11.69
CA HIS A 55 -1.56 6.50 -11.77
C HIS A 55 -2.48 6.04 -10.63
N ALA A 56 -3.05 7.00 -9.91
CA ALA A 56 -3.95 6.77 -8.79
C ALA A 56 -5.36 7.24 -9.16
N GLU A 57 -6.35 6.38 -8.95
CA GLU A 57 -7.76 6.72 -9.10
C GLU A 57 -8.46 6.58 -7.76
N THR A 58 -9.15 7.62 -7.31
CA THR A 58 -10.02 7.50 -6.13
C THR A 58 -11.39 7.01 -6.59
N LYS A 59 -11.85 5.90 -6.01
CA LYS A 59 -13.16 5.28 -6.30
C LYS A 59 -13.93 5.07 -5.00
N GLN A 60 -15.26 5.03 -5.07
CA GLN A 60 -16.07 4.59 -3.93
C GLN A 60 -15.90 3.08 -3.74
N LEU A 61 -15.88 2.63 -2.47
CA LEU A 61 -15.76 1.21 -2.18
C LEU A 61 -16.89 0.38 -2.82
N THR A 62 -18.09 0.96 -2.89
CA THR A 62 -19.29 0.36 -3.49
C THR A 62 -19.11 0.06 -4.97
N GLU A 63 -18.35 0.85 -5.71
CA GLU A 63 -18.09 0.67 -7.16
C GLU A 63 -17.15 -0.50 -7.46
N MET A 64 -16.38 -0.97 -6.46
CA MET A 64 -15.43 -2.06 -6.61
C MET A 64 -15.96 -3.41 -6.12
N LEU A 65 -17.21 -3.46 -5.65
CA LEU A 65 -17.89 -4.69 -5.22
C LEU A 65 -18.28 -5.57 -6.43
N PRO A 66 -18.26 -6.91 -6.29
CA PRO A 66 -17.84 -7.69 -5.12
C PRO A 66 -16.32 -7.98 -5.10
N SER A 67 -15.59 -7.67 -6.17
CA SER A 67 -14.19 -8.10 -6.37
C SER A 67 -13.23 -7.64 -5.26
N ILE A 68 -13.49 -6.48 -4.66
CA ILE A 68 -12.66 -5.90 -3.61
C ILE A 68 -12.76 -6.66 -2.28
N LEU A 69 -13.81 -7.48 -2.08
CA LEU A 69 -14.04 -8.21 -0.83
C LEU A 69 -12.90 -9.18 -0.49
N ASN A 70 -12.23 -9.77 -1.49
CA ASN A 70 -11.11 -10.69 -1.25
C ASN A 70 -9.84 -9.99 -0.72
N GLN A 71 -9.77 -8.66 -0.81
CA GLN A 71 -8.68 -7.84 -0.28
C GLN A 71 -9.06 -7.19 1.05
N LEU A 72 -10.37 -7.12 1.33
CA LEU A 72 -10.89 -6.70 2.61
C LEU A 72 -10.82 -7.89 3.59
N GLY A 73 -9.86 -7.88 4.50
CA GLY A 73 -9.85 -8.81 5.63
C GLY A 73 -11.10 -8.63 6.54
N ALA A 74 -11.27 -9.52 7.51
CA ALA A 74 -12.40 -9.49 8.45
C ALA A 74 -12.55 -8.14 9.17
N ASP A 75 -11.44 -7.44 9.42
CA ASP A 75 -11.39 -6.19 10.20
C ASP A 75 -11.98 -4.97 9.49
N ILE A 76 -11.96 -4.97 8.15
CA ILE A 76 -12.48 -3.86 7.31
C ILE A 76 -13.94 -4.08 6.91
N CYS A 77 -14.47 -5.29 7.07
CA CYS A 77 -15.91 -5.58 6.93
C CYS A 77 -16.76 -4.86 7.97
N THR A 78 -16.17 -4.42 9.09
CA THR A 78 -16.85 -3.62 10.14
C THR A 78 -17.31 -2.26 9.64
N PHE A 79 -16.69 -1.69 8.59
CA PHE A 79 -17.16 -0.46 7.95
C PHE A 79 -18.58 -0.61 7.38
N LYS A 80 -18.95 -1.81 6.88
CA LYS A 80 -20.28 -2.04 6.31
C LYS A 80 -21.43 -1.96 7.31
N LYS A 81 -21.14 -2.00 8.62
CA LYS A 81 -22.19 -2.05 9.66
C LYS A 81 -22.56 -0.67 10.21
N LYS A 82 -21.74 0.36 9.96
CA LYS A 82 -21.92 1.69 10.56
C LYS A 82 -22.64 2.71 9.66
N ASP A 83 -22.71 2.46 8.36
CA ASP A 83 -23.42 3.30 7.38
C ASP A 83 -24.80 2.73 6.98
N LEU A 84 -25.31 1.72 7.70
CA LEU A 84 -26.61 1.09 7.46
C LEU A 84 -27.59 1.21 8.65
N GLU A 85 -27.30 2.10 9.60
CA GLU A 85 -28.21 2.48 10.69
C GLU A 85 -28.58 3.97 10.59
#